data_AF-A0A538K4Z3-F1
#
_entry.id   AF-A0A538K4Z3-F1
#
_cell.length_a   1.000
_cell.length_b   1.000
_cell.length_c   1.000
_cell.angle_alpha   90.00
_cell.angle_beta   90.00
_cell.angle_gamma   90.00
#
_symmetry.space_group_name_H-M   'P 1'
#
loop_
_entity.id
_entity.type
_entity.pdbx_description
1 polymer ?
#
loop_
_entity_poly.entity_id
_entity_poly.type
_entity_poly.pdbx_seq_one_letter_code
_entity_poly.pdbx_strand_id
1 'polypeptide(L)'
;MRSGGSRRKVRSSALWGSGKRETGSRSNALWGNGKRRTAVLTTLALSLIVPLGAAAGPSQKTDRAEAFVAPGLLSAAQASAGKTFSVIVQGKGGNQAAHAVADALGLSLKSARTFSSIDGVAVDLTGAQILALAADKHVAAITADARVRLAAATTSNDKWPFVTGVFKYWASGATPAAPAATIAVVDSGIDASRPEFAGRIVANVNLSTLPGNSPGDGRGHGTFVAGIAAGDYAGHTGTAPSAKIVSLDVMDDQGMARTSDVIAAADWILANKAKYDIRVANFSLHSSVANSFMYDPLDKAVERLWLNNVVVVAAAGNYGSPTGPSGVPYAPGNDPFVITVGASDTGRSVSTNDDVSAPWSAYGYTLDGFAKPEIAAPGRYMVGPVPVTSTLYAERPDHVVEPGYMELSGTSFAAPIASGVAALILGRHPEFTPDQVKGALMVGTKQMPNAADLSEGVGEINAARSVEAQSPPNPNLALDAFLVSDPGTGTRSFDAASWASKAKADASWADASWSAASWAAASWSSASWASASWSDASWASASWASNAEASASWAEMSLGSASWADNAGGETPVLDAGAIDAAELAAVLAGTLDP
;
A
#
# COMPACT_ATOMS: atom_id res chain seq x y z
N MET A 1 -36.96 39.92 -65.50
CA MET A 1 -35.71 39.27 -65.95
C MET A 1 -35.21 38.35 -64.85
N ARG A 2 -34.74 37.15 -65.23
CA ARG A 2 -34.08 36.03 -64.49
C ARG A 2 -33.32 36.39 -63.19
N SER A 3 -33.02 35.51 -62.22
CA SER A 3 -33.38 34.12 -61.83
C SER A 3 -32.54 33.73 -60.59
N GLY A 4 -33.03 32.81 -59.74
CA GLY A 4 -32.24 31.96 -58.83
C GLY A 4 -32.05 32.53 -57.41
N GLY A 5 -32.29 31.84 -56.30
CA GLY A 5 -32.59 30.43 -56.03
C GLY A 5 -31.65 29.90 -54.94
N SER A 6 -32.14 29.68 -53.71
CA SER A 6 -31.79 28.50 -52.89
C SER A 6 -32.61 28.48 -51.59
N ARG A 7 -32.97 27.26 -51.18
CA ARG A 7 -33.96 26.89 -50.16
C ARG A 7 -33.32 26.70 -48.78
N ARG A 8 -34.05 27.06 -47.71
CA ARG A 8 -33.93 26.47 -46.37
C ARG A 8 -35.28 26.59 -45.68
N LYS A 9 -35.97 25.48 -45.39
CA LYS A 9 -37.04 25.44 -44.38
C LYS A 9 -37.08 24.07 -43.71
N VAL A 10 -36.80 24.03 -42.40
CA VAL A 10 -37.75 24.02 -41.27
C VAL A 10 -38.20 22.59 -40.96
N ARG A 11 -37.82 22.10 -39.79
CA ARG A 11 -38.44 20.96 -39.12
C ARG A 11 -39.38 21.50 -38.05
N SER A 12 -40.62 21.01 -38.07
CA SER A 12 -41.60 21.21 -37.02
C SER A 12 -42.36 19.91 -36.81
N SER A 13 -42.28 19.43 -35.56
CA SER A 13 -43.38 18.89 -34.74
C SER A 13 -44.27 17.75 -35.28
N ALA A 14 -44.09 16.60 -34.60
CA ALA A 14 -45.07 16.01 -33.68
C ALA A 14 -46.15 15.03 -34.18
N LEU A 15 -46.48 14.16 -33.22
CA LEU A 15 -47.70 13.38 -32.97
C LEU A 15 -47.88 11.99 -33.61
N TRP A 16 -47.81 11.00 -32.70
CA TRP A 16 -48.68 9.82 -32.47
C TRP A 16 -49.01 8.86 -33.63
N GLY A 17 -48.72 7.58 -33.39
CA GLY A 17 -49.26 6.44 -34.15
C GLY A 17 -49.22 5.15 -33.34
N SER A 18 -50.39 4.70 -32.89
CA SER A 18 -50.67 3.44 -32.22
C SER A 18 -50.56 2.21 -33.15
N GLY A 19 -50.10 1.07 -32.63
CA GLY A 19 -50.23 -0.23 -33.30
C GLY A 19 -50.01 -1.41 -32.34
N LYS A 20 -51.04 -2.24 -32.16
CA LYS A 20 -51.07 -3.46 -31.34
C LYS A 20 -50.54 -4.69 -32.10
N ARG A 21 -50.26 -5.75 -31.31
CA ARG A 21 -50.02 -7.19 -31.62
C ARG A 21 -48.54 -7.50 -31.92
N GLU A 22 -47.92 -8.58 -31.44
CA GLU A 22 -48.42 -9.90 -31.05
C GLU A 22 -47.40 -10.64 -30.15
N THR A 23 -47.93 -11.61 -29.42
CA THR A 23 -47.35 -12.66 -28.55
C THR A 23 -45.90 -13.10 -28.79
N GLY A 24 -45.08 -13.06 -27.73
CA GLY A 24 -43.78 -13.71 -27.63
C GLY A 24 -43.82 -15.02 -26.84
N SER A 25 -43.17 -16.06 -27.37
CA SER A 25 -42.64 -17.20 -26.62
C SER A 25 -41.64 -17.95 -27.50
N ARG A 26 -40.33 -17.86 -27.17
CA ARG A 26 -39.27 -18.88 -27.37
C ARG A 26 -38.12 -18.52 -26.41
N SER A 27 -37.83 -19.33 -25.39
CA SER A 27 -37.02 -20.58 -25.39
C SER A 27 -35.56 -20.28 -25.05
N ASN A 28 -35.10 -20.81 -23.92
CA ASN A 28 -33.84 -21.56 -23.82
C ASN A 28 -33.85 -22.36 -22.51
N ALA A 29 -34.10 -23.66 -22.64
CA ALA A 29 -33.87 -24.67 -21.62
C ALA A 29 -32.65 -25.48 -22.05
N LEU A 30 -31.63 -25.50 -21.20
CA LEU A 30 -30.48 -26.39 -21.27
C LEU A 30 -30.55 -27.26 -20.02
N TRP A 31 -30.86 -28.54 -20.18
CA TRP A 31 -30.41 -29.63 -19.30
C TRP A 31 -30.87 -30.98 -19.88
N GLY A 32 -29.98 -31.97 -19.87
CA GLY A 32 -30.37 -33.35 -20.18
C GLY A 32 -29.26 -34.29 -20.62
N ASN A 33 -28.47 -34.79 -19.66
CA ASN A 33 -28.09 -36.19 -19.42
C ASN A 33 -27.67 -37.13 -20.57
N GLY A 34 -26.58 -37.89 -20.33
CA GLY A 34 -26.66 -39.36 -20.45
C GLY A 34 -25.48 -40.13 -21.05
N LYS A 35 -24.67 -40.73 -20.15
CA LYS A 35 -24.30 -42.17 -20.05
C LYS A 35 -23.70 -42.96 -21.25
N ARG A 36 -22.60 -43.67 -20.89
CA ARG A 36 -22.08 -45.00 -21.35
C ARG A 36 -21.21 -45.04 -22.63
N ARG A 37 -19.98 -45.58 -22.52
CA ARG A 37 -19.63 -46.96 -22.92
C ARG A 37 -18.15 -47.30 -22.69
N THR A 38 -17.96 -48.61 -22.51
CA THR A 38 -16.80 -49.40 -22.09
C THR A 38 -15.88 -49.79 -23.27
N ALA A 39 -14.57 -49.74 -23.02
CA ALA A 39 -13.55 -50.79 -23.21
C ALA A 39 -13.10 -51.30 -24.63
N VAL A 40 -11.76 -51.53 -24.71
CA VAL A 40 -11.04 -52.70 -25.32
C VAL A 40 -10.13 -52.49 -26.58
N LEU A 41 -8.81 -52.67 -26.31
CA LEU A 41 -7.68 -53.36 -27.01
C LEU A 41 -7.22 -53.03 -28.46
N THR A 42 -5.89 -52.87 -28.60
CA THR A 42 -4.96 -53.74 -29.40
C THR A 42 -3.50 -53.22 -29.25
N THR A 43 -2.65 -53.81 -28.42
CA THR A 43 -1.61 -54.86 -28.68
C THR A 43 -0.69 -54.66 -29.89
N LEU A 44 0.60 -54.45 -29.61
CA LEU A 44 1.69 -55.13 -30.32
C LEU A 44 2.89 -55.32 -29.37
N ALA A 45 3.16 -56.59 -29.06
CA ALA A 45 4.33 -57.06 -28.34
C ALA A 45 5.26 -57.76 -29.34
N LEU A 46 6.57 -57.54 -29.24
CA LEU A 46 7.56 -58.53 -29.68
C LEU A 46 8.65 -58.63 -28.62
N SER A 47 8.81 -59.87 -28.16
CA SER A 47 9.69 -60.40 -27.13
C SER A 47 11.12 -60.63 -27.60
N LEU A 48 12.09 -60.49 -26.69
CA LEU A 48 13.31 -61.33 -26.62
C LEU A 48 13.87 -61.32 -25.19
N ILE A 49 14.26 -62.51 -24.72
CA ILE A 49 14.59 -62.89 -23.34
C ILE A 49 16.10 -63.19 -23.24
N VAL A 50 16.78 -62.59 -22.22
CA VAL A 50 17.95 -63.05 -21.42
C VAL A 50 19.35 -63.01 -22.12
N PRO A 51 20.48 -62.66 -21.43
CA PRO A 51 20.80 -62.91 -20.01
C PRO A 51 21.32 -61.74 -19.15
N LEU A 52 21.21 -61.94 -17.82
CA LEU A 52 22.03 -61.29 -16.81
C LEU A 52 23.51 -61.54 -17.11
N GLY A 53 24.24 -60.48 -17.45
CA GLY A 53 25.69 -60.43 -17.44
C GLY A 53 26.11 -59.17 -16.69
N ALA A 54 26.67 -59.35 -15.50
CA ALA A 54 27.33 -58.29 -14.76
C ALA A 54 28.54 -57.81 -15.59
N ALA A 55 28.42 -56.62 -16.17
CA ALA A 55 29.55 -55.86 -16.68
C ALA A 55 29.60 -54.55 -15.90
N ALA A 56 30.49 -54.50 -14.92
CA ALA A 56 30.91 -53.27 -14.29
C ALA A 56 31.58 -52.40 -15.37
N GLY A 57 30.81 -51.49 -15.95
CA GLY A 57 31.37 -50.36 -16.70
C GLY A 57 32.10 -49.44 -15.72
N PRO A 58 33.23 -48.82 -16.12
CA PRO A 58 33.92 -47.90 -15.24
C PRO A 58 32.96 -46.75 -14.92
N SER A 59 32.62 -46.60 -13.65
CA SER A 59 32.00 -45.39 -13.14
C SER A 59 32.95 -44.24 -13.50
N GLN A 60 32.58 -43.43 -14.48
CA GLN A 60 33.13 -42.08 -14.57
C GLN A 60 32.77 -41.42 -13.23
N LYS A 61 33.76 -41.24 -12.37
CA LYS A 61 33.68 -40.26 -11.29
C LYS A 61 33.41 -38.93 -11.97
N THR A 62 32.17 -38.48 -11.95
CA THR A 62 31.92 -37.05 -12.07
C THR A 62 32.55 -36.45 -10.82
N ASP A 63 33.66 -35.74 -11.01
CA ASP A 63 34.33 -35.00 -9.95
C ASP A 63 33.31 -34.04 -9.31
N ARG A 64 32.69 -34.49 -8.21
CA ARG A 64 31.90 -33.60 -7.36
C ARG A 64 32.91 -32.70 -6.67
N ALA A 65 32.79 -31.40 -6.89
CA ALA A 65 33.51 -30.40 -6.11
C ALA A 65 33.35 -30.72 -4.61
N GLU A 66 34.46 -30.89 -3.90
CA GLU A 66 34.48 -31.15 -2.46
C GLU A 66 34.30 -29.88 -1.63
N ALA A 67 34.50 -28.72 -2.26
CA ALA A 67 34.25 -27.39 -1.70
C ALA A 67 32.97 -26.77 -2.27
N PHE A 68 32.28 -25.98 -1.47
CA PHE A 68 31.16 -25.17 -1.95
C PHE A 68 31.68 -24.01 -2.81
N VAL A 69 31.24 -23.90 -4.06
CA VAL A 69 31.49 -22.72 -4.90
C VAL A 69 30.18 -22.00 -5.14
N ALA A 70 30.16 -20.69 -4.90
CA ALA A 70 28.96 -19.88 -5.15
C ALA A 70 28.47 -20.10 -6.60
N PRO A 71 27.18 -20.43 -6.85
CA PRO A 71 26.69 -20.90 -8.15
C PRO A 71 27.00 -19.97 -9.33
N GLY A 72 26.89 -18.65 -9.13
CA GLY A 72 27.21 -17.65 -10.15
C GLY A 72 28.70 -17.58 -10.48
N LEU A 73 29.57 -17.75 -9.47
CA LEU A 73 31.02 -17.81 -9.65
C LEU A 73 31.43 -19.10 -10.37
N LEU A 74 30.81 -20.24 -10.01
CA LEU A 74 31.06 -21.52 -10.66
C LEU A 74 30.70 -21.48 -12.15
N SER A 75 29.50 -20.98 -12.47
CA SER A 75 29.04 -20.82 -13.85
C SER A 75 29.99 -19.91 -14.67
N ALA A 76 30.41 -18.78 -14.10
CA ALA A 76 31.31 -17.84 -14.76
C ALA A 76 32.74 -18.41 -14.95
N ALA A 77 33.24 -19.17 -13.97
CA ALA A 77 34.55 -19.82 -14.03
C ALA A 77 34.57 -20.93 -15.11
N GLN A 78 33.49 -21.70 -15.23
CA GLN A 78 33.32 -22.73 -16.27
C GLN A 78 33.21 -22.10 -17.66
N ALA A 79 32.47 -21.00 -17.79
CA ALA A 79 32.29 -20.30 -19.06
C ALA A 79 33.57 -19.60 -19.55
N SER A 80 34.51 -19.28 -18.65
CA SER A 80 35.70 -18.49 -18.99
C SER A 80 36.91 -18.84 -18.12
N ALA A 81 37.54 -19.98 -18.42
CA ALA A 81 38.66 -20.51 -17.66
C ALA A 81 39.87 -19.56 -17.52
N GLY A 82 40.12 -18.70 -18.52
CA GLY A 82 41.22 -17.72 -18.52
C GLY A 82 40.88 -16.36 -17.89
N LYS A 83 39.62 -16.12 -17.49
CA LYS A 83 39.21 -14.87 -16.86
C LYS A 83 39.57 -14.89 -15.38
N THR A 84 40.08 -13.77 -14.87
CA THR A 84 40.40 -13.60 -13.45
C THR A 84 39.20 -13.08 -12.66
N PHE A 85 39.02 -13.58 -11.44
CA PHE A 85 37.97 -13.21 -10.50
C PHE A 85 38.59 -12.97 -9.12
N SER A 86 38.18 -11.89 -8.45
CA SER A 86 38.51 -11.65 -7.05
C SER A 86 37.65 -12.55 -6.18
N VAL A 87 38.27 -13.38 -5.34
CA VAL A 87 37.58 -14.40 -4.54
C VAL A 87 38.10 -14.46 -3.11
N ILE A 88 37.25 -14.95 -2.21
CA ILE A 88 37.62 -15.37 -0.87
C ILE A 88 37.56 -16.90 -0.84
N VAL A 89 38.71 -17.53 -0.56
CA VAL A 89 38.84 -18.97 -0.36
C VAL A 89 38.84 -19.25 1.13
N GLN A 90 37.91 -20.08 1.61
CA GLN A 90 37.81 -20.48 3.01
C GLN A 90 38.24 -21.94 3.18
N GLY A 91 39.08 -22.20 4.17
CA GLY A 91 39.58 -23.53 4.53
C GLY A 91 38.70 -24.20 5.58
N LYS A 92 38.84 -25.52 5.73
CA LYS A 92 38.12 -26.30 6.77
C LYS A 92 38.72 -26.14 8.18
N GLY A 93 39.69 -25.23 8.37
CA GLY A 93 40.32 -24.88 9.65
C GLY A 93 41.83 -25.12 9.68
N GLY A 94 42.55 -24.32 10.48
CA GLY A 94 44.00 -24.48 10.70
C GLY A 94 44.91 -23.82 9.66
N ASN A 95 44.51 -22.70 9.05
CA ASN A 95 45.23 -22.00 7.97
C ASN A 95 45.34 -22.81 6.67
N GLN A 96 44.39 -23.71 6.43
CA GLN A 96 44.41 -24.58 5.24
C GLN A 96 44.08 -23.82 3.96
N ALA A 97 43.32 -22.72 4.05
CA ALA A 97 43.04 -21.86 2.90
C ALA A 97 44.32 -21.30 2.26
N ALA A 98 45.26 -20.84 3.09
CA ALA A 98 46.51 -20.25 2.63
C ALA A 98 47.42 -21.27 1.93
N HIS A 99 47.47 -22.51 2.43
CA HIS A 99 48.25 -23.58 1.81
C HIS A 99 47.65 -23.98 0.46
N ALA A 100 46.33 -24.20 0.40
CA ALA A 100 45.66 -24.57 -0.84
C ALA A 100 45.82 -23.49 -1.93
N VAL A 101 45.69 -22.20 -1.56
CA VAL A 101 45.89 -21.08 -2.50
C VAL A 101 47.35 -20.97 -2.94
N ALA A 102 48.33 -21.16 -2.06
CA ALA A 102 49.75 -21.13 -2.42
C ALA A 102 50.11 -22.24 -3.42
N ASP A 103 49.58 -23.45 -3.22
CA ASP A 103 49.76 -24.58 -4.13
C ASP A 103 49.12 -24.32 -5.49
N ALA A 104 47.92 -23.74 -5.52
CA ALA A 104 47.21 -23.41 -6.76
C ALA A 104 47.86 -22.25 -7.57
N LEU A 105 48.62 -21.37 -6.90
CA LEU A 105 49.31 -20.24 -7.53
C LEU A 105 50.80 -20.50 -7.81
N GLY A 106 51.37 -21.56 -7.25
CA GLY A 106 52.76 -21.97 -7.48
C GLY A 106 53.83 -21.00 -6.98
N LEU A 107 53.49 -20.03 -6.13
CA LEU A 107 54.39 -18.97 -5.64
C LEU A 107 53.96 -18.45 -4.25
N SER A 108 54.90 -17.83 -3.51
CA SER A 108 54.60 -17.22 -2.19
C SER A 108 53.54 -16.12 -2.31
N LEU A 109 52.57 -16.13 -1.39
CA LEU A 109 51.38 -15.26 -1.27
C LEU A 109 51.66 -13.75 -1.09
N LYS A 110 52.55 -13.14 -1.88
CA LYS A 110 52.92 -11.71 -1.75
C LYS A 110 51.77 -10.75 -2.08
N SER A 111 50.72 -11.23 -2.73
CA SER A 111 49.55 -10.45 -3.15
C SER A 111 48.23 -10.92 -2.55
N ALA A 112 48.22 -11.92 -1.66
CA ALA A 112 46.99 -12.43 -1.05
C ALA A 112 46.81 -11.87 0.37
N ARG A 113 45.57 -11.50 0.72
CA ARG A 113 45.23 -11.01 2.05
C ARG A 113 44.65 -12.15 2.89
N THR A 114 45.31 -12.49 3.99
CA THR A 114 44.83 -13.50 4.96
C THR A 114 43.99 -12.86 6.06
N PHE A 115 43.00 -13.58 6.58
CA PHE A 115 42.14 -13.12 7.66
C PHE A 115 42.49 -13.80 8.99
N SER A 116 42.39 -13.07 10.10
CA SER A 116 42.62 -13.61 11.45
C SER A 116 41.33 -14.10 12.13
N SER A 117 40.16 -13.68 11.64
CA SER A 117 38.84 -14.00 12.19
C SER A 117 38.23 -15.27 11.60
N ILE A 118 38.67 -15.68 10.41
CA ILE A 118 38.24 -16.87 9.68
C ILE A 118 39.47 -17.48 9.00
N ASP A 119 39.49 -18.79 8.78
CA ASP A 119 40.51 -19.46 7.95
C ASP A 119 40.24 -19.14 6.47
N GLY A 120 40.57 -17.91 6.06
CA GLY A 120 40.23 -17.40 4.74
C GLY A 120 41.33 -16.56 4.11
N VAL A 121 41.39 -16.59 2.78
CA VAL A 121 42.32 -15.84 1.95
C VAL A 121 41.57 -15.14 0.82
N ALA A 122 41.70 -13.81 0.74
CA ALA A 122 41.27 -13.02 -0.40
C ALA A 122 42.37 -12.92 -1.45
N VAL A 123 42.06 -13.30 -2.70
CA VAL A 123 43.01 -13.42 -3.79
C VAL A 123 42.31 -13.37 -5.15
N ASP A 124 43.03 -12.94 -6.19
CA ASP A 124 42.57 -13.00 -7.58
C ASP A 124 42.95 -14.34 -8.22
N LEU A 125 41.97 -15.10 -8.70
CA LEU A 125 42.15 -16.41 -9.34
C LEU A 125 41.53 -16.46 -10.73
N THR A 126 42.16 -17.20 -11.64
CA THR A 126 41.53 -17.54 -12.94
C THR A 126 40.39 -18.53 -12.76
N GLY A 127 39.44 -18.56 -13.70
CA GLY A 127 38.36 -19.54 -13.72
C GLY A 127 38.87 -20.99 -13.61
N ALA A 128 39.99 -21.31 -14.28
CA ALA A 128 40.64 -22.61 -14.17
C ALA A 128 41.13 -22.92 -12.75
N GLN A 129 41.73 -21.94 -12.06
CA GLN A 129 42.21 -22.10 -10.69
C GLN A 129 41.07 -22.23 -9.67
N ILE A 130 39.96 -21.53 -9.87
CA ILE A 130 38.75 -21.68 -9.05
C ILE A 130 38.19 -23.10 -9.16
N LEU A 131 38.14 -23.65 -10.38
CA LEU A 131 37.67 -25.02 -10.61
C LEU A 131 38.62 -26.06 -10.01
N ALA A 132 39.93 -25.84 -10.07
CA ALA A 132 40.92 -26.71 -9.44
C ALA A 132 40.78 -26.72 -7.91
N LEU A 133 40.65 -25.54 -7.28
CA LEU A 133 40.46 -25.42 -5.84
C LEU A 133 39.09 -25.93 -5.37
N ALA A 134 38.06 -25.89 -6.24
CA ALA A 134 36.74 -26.46 -5.93
C ALA A 134 36.80 -27.98 -5.67
N ALA A 135 37.81 -28.65 -6.24
CA ALA A 135 38.07 -30.07 -6.04
C ALA A 135 39.05 -30.35 -4.88
N ASP A 136 39.59 -29.33 -4.21
CA ASP A 136 40.54 -29.50 -3.12
C ASP A 136 39.82 -29.81 -1.79
N LYS A 137 40.20 -30.93 -1.17
CA LYS A 137 39.59 -31.44 0.07
C LYS A 137 39.75 -30.51 1.28
N HIS A 138 40.74 -29.62 1.26
CA HIS A 138 41.07 -28.70 2.35
C HIS A 138 40.31 -27.38 2.26
N VAL A 139 39.71 -27.09 1.10
CA VAL A 139 38.86 -25.92 0.86
C VAL A 139 37.43 -26.25 1.30
N ALA A 140 36.86 -25.36 2.12
CA ALA A 140 35.46 -25.43 2.55
C ALA A 140 34.56 -24.71 1.56
N ALA A 141 34.94 -23.49 1.16
CA ALA A 141 34.14 -22.67 0.26
C ALA A 141 34.99 -21.70 -0.59
N ILE A 142 34.48 -21.37 -1.78
CA ILE A 142 35.01 -20.31 -2.64
C ILE A 142 33.86 -19.37 -3.00
N THR A 143 33.98 -18.11 -2.58
CA THR A 143 33.00 -17.04 -2.83
C THR A 143 33.67 -15.86 -3.53
N ALA A 144 32.92 -14.99 -4.19
CA ALA A 144 33.49 -13.76 -4.75
C ALA A 144 33.93 -12.81 -3.62
N ASP A 145 35.08 -12.15 -3.79
CA ASP A 145 35.52 -11.01 -2.97
C ASP A 145 34.81 -9.76 -3.48
N ALA A 146 33.51 -9.70 -3.18
CA ALA A 146 32.64 -8.66 -3.67
C ALA A 146 32.99 -7.32 -3.00
N ARG A 147 32.92 -6.23 -3.78
CA ARG A 147 33.09 -4.89 -3.23
C ARG A 147 32.04 -4.63 -2.16
N VAL A 148 32.48 -4.33 -0.95
CA VAL A 148 31.62 -3.79 0.11
C VAL A 148 31.41 -2.30 -0.11
N ARG A 149 30.17 -1.83 0.04
CA ARG A 149 29.82 -0.41 -0.10
C ARG A 149 29.75 0.24 1.28
N LEU A 150 30.25 1.47 1.41
CA LEU A 150 30.04 2.29 2.61
C LEU A 150 28.54 2.55 2.79
N ALA A 151 28.04 2.35 4.01
CA ALA A 151 26.71 2.77 4.43
C ALA A 151 26.73 4.28 4.75
N ALA A 152 26.58 5.11 3.71
CA ALA A 152 26.23 6.53 3.84
C ALA A 152 25.72 7.08 2.50
N ALA A 153 24.43 6.86 2.27
CA ALA A 153 23.47 7.66 1.51
C ALA A 153 22.20 6.80 1.50
N THR A 154 21.22 7.15 2.32
CA THR A 154 19.89 6.54 2.31
C THR A 154 19.22 6.87 0.99
N THR A 155 19.43 6.04 -0.03
CA THR A 155 18.42 5.83 -1.04
C THR A 155 17.59 4.68 -0.51
N SER A 156 16.48 4.99 0.15
CA SER A 156 15.41 4.01 0.20
C SER A 156 15.09 3.65 -1.25
N ASN A 157 14.90 2.35 -1.56
CA ASN A 157 14.27 1.98 -2.82
C ASN A 157 12.79 2.37 -2.82
N ASP A 158 12.24 2.77 -1.65
CA ASP A 158 10.94 3.38 -1.54
C ASP A 158 10.97 4.77 -2.18
N LYS A 159 10.31 4.87 -3.32
CA LYS A 159 10.18 6.12 -4.09
C LYS A 159 9.00 6.96 -3.61
N TRP A 160 8.06 6.36 -2.88
CA TRP A 160 6.87 7.04 -2.35
C TRP A 160 7.17 8.33 -1.55
N PRO A 161 8.29 8.48 -0.79
CA PRO A 161 8.56 9.73 -0.10
C PRO A 161 8.82 10.90 -1.04
N PHE A 162 9.36 10.61 -2.23
CA PHE A 162 9.63 11.59 -3.28
C PHE A 162 8.36 11.92 -4.07
N VAL A 163 7.58 10.89 -4.45
CA VAL A 163 6.26 11.02 -5.10
C VAL A 163 5.33 11.92 -4.28
N THR A 164 5.20 11.63 -2.99
CA THR A 164 4.33 12.40 -2.07
C THR A 164 4.95 13.74 -1.63
N GLY A 165 6.25 13.92 -1.84
CA GLY A 165 7.00 15.12 -1.40
C GLY A 165 7.29 15.20 0.11
N VAL A 166 7.01 14.15 0.89
CA VAL A 166 7.21 14.18 2.35
C VAL A 166 8.68 14.26 2.76
N PHE A 167 9.60 13.82 1.89
CA PHE A 167 11.05 13.88 2.14
C PHE A 167 11.54 15.30 2.50
N LYS A 168 10.83 16.35 2.06
CA LYS A 168 11.14 17.76 2.36
C LYS A 168 10.98 18.12 3.83
N TYR A 169 10.20 17.33 4.58
CA TYR A 169 9.88 17.56 5.99
C TYR A 169 10.74 16.73 6.95
N TRP A 170 11.65 15.90 6.41
CA TRP A 170 12.60 15.13 7.21
C TRP A 170 13.80 15.97 7.65
N ALA A 171 14.55 15.47 8.62
CA ALA A 171 15.79 16.10 9.04
C ALA A 171 16.82 16.08 7.89
N SER A 172 17.52 17.19 7.68
CA SER A 172 18.56 17.31 6.65
C SER A 172 19.70 18.21 7.13
N GLY A 173 20.89 17.63 7.28
CA GLY A 173 22.06 18.33 7.82
C GLY A 173 21.78 18.85 9.24
N ALA A 174 21.82 20.18 9.41
CA ALA A 174 21.51 20.84 10.69
C ALA A 174 20.01 21.17 10.87
N THR A 175 19.19 20.98 9.83
CA THR A 175 17.75 21.26 9.88
C THR A 175 17.03 20.08 10.53
N PRO A 176 16.33 20.28 11.67
CA PRO A 176 15.55 19.22 12.28
C PRO A 176 14.34 18.87 11.41
N ALA A 177 13.76 17.68 11.62
CA ALA A 177 12.48 17.32 11.02
C ALA A 177 11.40 18.33 11.41
N ALA A 178 10.47 18.59 10.48
CA ALA A 178 9.36 19.51 10.71
C ALA A 178 8.51 19.05 11.90
N PRO A 179 7.95 19.96 12.72
CA PRO A 179 7.08 19.59 13.82
C PRO A 179 5.84 18.84 13.31
N ALA A 180 5.38 17.86 14.08
CA ALA A 180 4.18 17.09 13.78
C ALA A 180 3.39 16.82 15.06
N ALA A 181 2.07 16.78 14.95
CA ALA A 181 1.19 16.44 16.06
C ALA A 181 1.23 14.93 16.39
N THR A 182 0.75 14.54 17.58
CA THR A 182 0.70 13.11 17.97
C THR A 182 -0.33 12.34 17.14
N ILE A 183 0.08 11.17 16.65
CA ILE A 183 -0.76 10.23 15.88
C ILE A 183 -1.14 9.05 16.78
N ALA A 184 -2.43 8.77 16.92
CA ALA A 184 -2.92 7.51 17.48
C ALA A 184 -3.10 6.48 16.36
N VAL A 185 -2.49 5.31 16.50
CA VAL A 185 -2.61 4.19 15.58
C VAL A 185 -3.51 3.15 16.22
N VAL A 186 -4.71 2.96 15.65
CA VAL A 186 -5.69 1.96 16.09
C VAL A 186 -5.56 0.74 15.19
N ASP A 187 -4.86 -0.29 15.67
CA ASP A 187 -4.40 -1.41 14.85
C ASP A 187 -4.06 -2.64 15.73
N SER A 188 -3.18 -3.54 15.32
CA SER A 188 -2.75 -4.72 16.08
C SER A 188 -1.69 -4.48 17.15
N GLY A 189 -1.50 -3.21 17.54
CA GLY A 189 -0.44 -2.78 18.43
C GLY A 189 0.84 -2.37 17.71
N ILE A 190 1.89 -2.04 18.48
CA ILE A 190 3.19 -1.59 17.96
C ILE A 190 4.31 -2.22 18.79
N ASP A 191 5.31 -2.79 18.12
CA ASP A 191 6.58 -3.14 18.76
C ASP A 191 7.38 -1.88 19.09
N ALA A 192 7.17 -1.38 20.30
CA ALA A 192 7.84 -0.19 20.82
C ALA A 192 9.36 -0.38 21.05
N SER A 193 9.89 -1.61 20.95
CA SER A 193 11.33 -1.87 21.08
C SER A 193 12.13 -1.50 19.83
N ARG A 194 11.45 -1.27 18.71
CA ARG A 194 12.11 -0.92 17.45
C ARG A 194 12.82 0.43 17.53
N PRO A 195 14.05 0.53 16.98
CA PRO A 195 14.85 1.75 17.03
C PRO A 195 14.17 2.93 16.33
N GLU A 196 13.33 2.65 15.34
CA GLU A 196 12.63 3.62 14.52
C GLU A 196 11.62 4.45 15.31
N PHE A 197 11.15 3.93 16.46
CA PHE A 197 10.22 4.61 17.34
C PHE A 197 10.87 5.17 18.60
N ALA A 198 12.21 5.14 18.72
CA ALA A 198 12.99 5.38 19.93
C ALA A 198 12.45 6.51 20.85
N GLY A 199 11.65 6.12 21.86
CA GLY A 199 11.09 7.04 22.86
C GLY A 199 9.90 7.89 22.41
N ARG A 200 9.37 7.68 21.19
CA ARG A 200 8.24 8.41 20.63
C ARG A 200 6.90 7.70 20.78
N ILE A 201 6.89 6.42 21.19
CA ILE A 201 5.66 5.75 21.67
C ILE A 201 5.31 6.31 23.06
N VAL A 202 4.34 7.21 23.15
CA VAL A 202 3.99 7.91 24.39
C VAL A 202 2.87 7.24 25.19
N ALA A 203 2.14 6.31 24.56
CA ALA A 203 1.23 5.39 25.22
C ALA A 203 1.11 4.10 24.40
N ASN A 204 0.94 2.97 25.09
CA ASN A 204 0.67 1.67 24.51
C ASN A 204 -0.45 1.02 25.32
N VAL A 205 -1.58 0.72 24.67
CA VAL A 205 -2.79 0.23 25.32
C VAL A 205 -3.36 -0.93 24.53
N ASN A 206 -3.55 -2.06 25.21
CA ASN A 206 -4.26 -3.21 24.68
C ASN A 206 -5.75 -3.12 25.08
N LEU A 207 -6.60 -3.12 24.07
CA LEU A 207 -8.07 -3.06 24.15
C LEU A 207 -8.72 -4.28 23.49
N SER A 208 -7.94 -5.18 22.89
CA SER A 208 -8.43 -6.41 22.30
C SER A 208 -9.04 -7.32 23.36
N THR A 209 -10.27 -7.74 23.11
CA THR A 209 -11.00 -8.68 23.98
C THR A 209 -10.92 -10.12 23.45
N LEU A 210 -10.33 -10.32 22.28
CA LEU A 210 -10.13 -11.64 21.68
C LEU A 210 -8.94 -12.36 22.33
N PRO A 211 -9.02 -13.68 22.56
CA PRO A 211 -7.90 -14.44 23.07
C PRO A 211 -6.80 -14.59 22.00
N GLY A 212 -5.57 -14.84 22.42
CA GLY A 212 -4.45 -15.03 21.49
C GLY A 212 -3.88 -13.71 20.95
N ASN A 213 -3.81 -12.70 21.82
CA ASN A 213 -3.12 -11.44 21.55
C ASN A 213 -1.83 -11.36 22.39
N SER A 214 -0.69 -11.37 21.72
CA SER A 214 0.63 -11.25 22.32
C SER A 214 0.99 -9.79 22.60
N PRO A 215 1.67 -9.46 23.73
CA PRO A 215 2.03 -8.08 24.04
C PRO A 215 2.86 -7.41 22.94
N GLY A 216 2.63 -6.11 22.74
CA GLY A 216 3.33 -5.34 21.71
C GLY A 216 2.55 -5.36 20.41
N ASP A 217 3.01 -6.18 19.45
CA ASP A 217 2.33 -6.39 18.17
C ASP A 217 2.56 -7.83 17.70
N GLY A 218 1.69 -8.75 18.12
CA GLY A 218 1.80 -10.16 17.74
C GLY A 218 1.38 -10.43 16.29
N ARG A 219 0.58 -9.55 15.68
CA ARG A 219 0.21 -9.66 14.26
C ARG A 219 1.26 -9.06 13.33
N GLY A 220 1.82 -7.89 13.64
CA GLY A 220 2.85 -7.18 12.88
C GLY A 220 2.34 -6.03 12.00
N HIS A 221 1.02 -5.92 11.78
CA HIS A 221 0.43 -4.94 10.88
C HIS A 221 0.53 -3.52 11.45
N GLY A 222 0.23 -3.33 12.73
CA GLY A 222 0.27 -2.01 13.37
C GLY A 222 1.67 -1.41 13.47
N THR A 223 2.70 -2.23 13.67
CA THR A 223 4.11 -1.82 13.59
C THR A 223 4.44 -1.27 12.20
N PHE A 224 3.98 -1.94 11.14
CA PHE A 224 4.18 -1.50 9.76
C PHE A 224 3.50 -0.14 9.52
N VAL A 225 2.21 -0.04 9.88
CA VAL A 225 1.41 1.18 9.74
C VAL A 225 2.06 2.36 10.48
N ALA A 226 2.52 2.14 11.71
CA ALA A 226 3.21 3.15 12.50
C ALA A 226 4.56 3.57 11.89
N GLY A 227 5.28 2.62 11.28
CA GLY A 227 6.51 2.88 10.53
C GLY A 227 6.29 3.83 9.36
N ILE A 228 5.28 3.57 8.53
CA ILE A 228 4.94 4.46 7.41
C ILE A 228 4.44 5.83 7.90
N ALA A 229 3.65 5.88 8.97
CA ALA A 229 3.13 7.14 9.50
C ALA A 229 4.24 8.03 10.08
N ALA A 230 5.15 7.46 10.88
CA ALA A 230 6.06 8.24 11.72
C ALA A 230 7.36 7.52 12.12
N GLY A 231 7.78 6.45 11.43
CA GLY A 231 9.09 5.82 11.66
C GLY A 231 10.25 6.79 11.40
N ASP A 232 11.30 6.72 12.19
CA ASP A 232 12.53 7.49 11.98
C ASP A 232 13.74 6.55 11.97
N TYR A 233 14.02 6.01 10.80
CA TYR A 233 15.14 5.09 10.60
C TYR A 233 15.74 5.29 9.21
N ALA A 234 17.07 5.28 9.16
CA ALA A 234 17.80 5.55 7.93
C ALA A 234 17.41 4.55 6.83
N GLY A 235 16.77 5.03 5.76
CA GLY A 235 16.29 4.23 4.64
C GLY A 235 14.83 3.79 4.74
N HIS A 236 14.20 3.92 5.90
CA HIS A 236 12.81 3.54 6.19
C HIS A 236 12.05 4.65 6.94
N THR A 237 12.41 5.91 6.68
CA THR A 237 11.78 7.05 7.33
C THR A 237 10.33 7.16 6.86
N GLY A 238 9.41 7.23 7.82
CA GLY A 238 7.99 7.43 7.58
C GLY A 238 7.66 8.88 7.25
N THR A 239 6.38 9.19 7.15
CA THR A 239 5.91 10.51 6.70
C THR A 239 6.24 11.62 7.69
N ALA A 240 5.94 11.42 8.98
CA ALA A 240 6.11 12.41 10.04
C ALA A 240 7.08 11.92 11.14
N PRO A 241 8.41 11.85 10.89
CA PRO A 241 9.37 11.23 11.80
C PRO A 241 9.52 11.96 13.16
N SER A 242 9.06 13.21 13.27
CA SER A 242 9.03 13.97 14.53
C SER A 242 7.79 13.67 15.39
N ALA A 243 6.76 13.04 14.83
CA ALA A 243 5.50 12.79 15.53
C ALA A 243 5.71 11.82 16.70
N LYS A 244 5.00 12.10 17.79
CA LYS A 244 4.75 11.10 18.84
C LYS A 244 3.66 10.15 18.38
N ILE A 245 3.70 8.92 18.90
CA ILE A 245 2.78 7.86 18.51
C ILE A 245 2.10 7.31 19.76
N VAL A 246 0.79 7.11 19.68
CA VAL A 246 -0.01 6.35 20.63
C VAL A 246 -0.38 5.03 19.97
N SER A 247 -0.02 3.91 20.59
CA SER A 247 -0.38 2.57 20.13
C SER A 247 -1.66 2.10 20.83
N LEU A 248 -2.70 1.81 20.04
CA LEU A 248 -3.96 1.23 20.50
C LEU A 248 -4.17 -0.12 19.80
N ASP A 249 -3.87 -1.18 20.53
CA ASP A 249 -4.01 -2.55 20.07
C ASP A 249 -5.46 -3.03 20.27
N VAL A 250 -6.15 -3.29 19.16
CA VAL A 250 -7.55 -3.70 19.11
C VAL A 250 -7.75 -5.07 18.46
N MET A 251 -6.65 -5.75 18.10
CA MET A 251 -6.69 -7.00 17.34
C MET A 251 -6.09 -8.18 18.12
N ASP A 252 -6.33 -9.40 17.67
CA ASP A 252 -5.54 -10.56 18.09
C ASP A 252 -4.35 -10.79 17.14
N ASP A 253 -3.52 -11.80 17.46
CA ASP A 253 -2.35 -12.16 16.66
C ASP A 253 -2.72 -12.67 15.26
N GLN A 254 -4.00 -12.92 14.97
CA GLN A 254 -4.48 -13.31 13.66
C GLN A 254 -5.01 -12.10 12.86
N GLY A 255 -4.97 -10.89 13.41
CA GLY A 255 -5.49 -9.67 12.78
C GLY A 255 -7.00 -9.56 12.87
N MET A 256 -7.63 -10.24 13.83
CA MET A 256 -9.07 -10.17 14.08
C MET A 256 -9.37 -9.11 15.13
N ALA A 257 -10.41 -8.31 14.91
CA ALA A 257 -10.87 -7.31 15.86
C ALA A 257 -12.38 -7.39 16.05
N ARG A 258 -12.88 -6.97 17.22
CA ARG A 258 -14.31 -6.65 17.38
C ARG A 258 -14.53 -5.17 17.14
N THR A 259 -15.65 -4.81 16.51
CA THR A 259 -16.08 -3.41 16.40
C THR A 259 -16.15 -2.71 17.77
N SER A 260 -16.52 -3.44 18.83
CA SER A 260 -16.51 -2.92 20.21
C SER A 260 -15.14 -2.47 20.69
N ASP A 261 -14.08 -3.16 20.28
CA ASP A 261 -12.71 -2.93 20.74
C ASP A 261 -12.14 -1.71 20.00
N VAL A 262 -12.47 -1.56 18.71
CA VAL A 262 -12.19 -0.37 17.91
C VAL A 262 -12.92 0.87 18.45
N ILE A 263 -14.20 0.73 18.83
CA ILE A 263 -14.95 1.82 19.47
C ILE A 263 -14.33 2.19 20.83
N ALA A 264 -13.92 1.20 21.63
CA ALA A 264 -13.22 1.45 22.89
C ALA A 264 -11.90 2.22 22.69
N ALA A 265 -11.20 2.00 21.56
CA ALA A 265 -10.03 2.78 21.19
C ALA A 265 -10.39 4.24 20.86
N ALA A 266 -11.48 4.48 20.13
CA ALA A 266 -11.97 5.84 19.90
C ALA A 266 -12.34 6.55 21.22
N ASP A 267 -13.03 5.86 22.13
CA ASP A 267 -13.35 6.40 23.46
C ASP A 267 -12.09 6.71 24.27
N TRP A 268 -11.09 5.82 24.21
CA TRP A 268 -9.80 6.03 24.88
C TRP A 268 -9.09 7.26 24.32
N ILE A 269 -9.05 7.44 22.99
CA ILE A 269 -8.49 8.64 22.35
C ILE A 269 -9.20 9.88 22.86
N LEU A 270 -10.53 9.91 22.85
CA LEU A 270 -11.30 11.07 23.30
C LEU A 270 -10.99 11.44 24.76
N ALA A 271 -10.89 10.44 25.64
CA ALA A 271 -10.57 10.62 27.04
C ALA A 271 -9.12 11.08 27.29
N ASN A 272 -8.19 10.73 26.40
CA ASN A 272 -6.76 10.96 26.60
C ASN A 272 -6.12 11.97 25.62
N LYS A 273 -6.88 12.51 24.66
CA LYS A 273 -6.35 13.40 23.61
C LYS A 273 -5.61 14.60 24.18
N ALA A 274 -6.11 15.20 25.26
CA ALA A 274 -5.47 16.34 25.90
C ALA A 274 -4.18 15.96 26.63
N LYS A 275 -4.10 14.73 27.17
CA LYS A 275 -2.93 14.23 27.91
C LYS A 275 -1.76 13.94 26.99
N TYR A 276 -2.01 13.36 25.83
CA TYR A 276 -0.97 12.95 24.88
C TYR A 276 -0.89 13.85 23.64
N ASP A 277 -1.67 14.94 23.60
CA ASP A 277 -1.80 15.83 22.45
C ASP A 277 -2.18 15.09 21.16
N ILE A 278 -3.12 14.14 21.26
CA ILE A 278 -3.58 13.34 20.12
C ILE A 278 -4.43 14.24 19.23
N ARG A 279 -3.96 14.45 18.01
CA ARG A 279 -4.64 15.28 17.01
C ARG A 279 -4.99 14.53 15.74
N VAL A 280 -4.37 13.37 15.50
CA VAL A 280 -4.66 12.49 14.36
C VAL A 280 -4.90 11.07 14.87
N ALA A 281 -5.87 10.37 14.29
CA ALA A 281 -6.17 8.97 14.56
C ALA A 281 -6.24 8.20 13.23
N ASN A 282 -5.37 7.20 13.09
CA ASN A 282 -5.28 6.34 11.91
C ASN A 282 -6.01 5.02 12.15
N PHE A 283 -6.99 4.72 11.30
CA PHE A 283 -7.73 3.47 11.25
C PHE A 283 -7.42 2.74 9.94
N SER A 284 -6.33 1.99 9.93
CA SER A 284 -5.91 1.15 8.79
C SER A 284 -6.67 -0.19 8.77
N LEU A 285 -7.97 -0.14 9.03
CA LEU A 285 -8.88 -1.27 9.17
C LEU A 285 -10.27 -0.87 8.69
N HIS A 286 -11.14 -1.87 8.48
CA HIS A 286 -12.56 -1.63 8.26
C HIS A 286 -13.42 -2.74 8.87
N SER A 287 -14.70 -2.46 9.05
CA SER A 287 -15.72 -3.42 9.45
C SER A 287 -15.89 -4.50 8.39
N SER A 288 -16.32 -5.70 8.80
CA SER A 288 -16.69 -6.78 7.89
C SER A 288 -18.15 -6.70 7.43
N VAL A 289 -18.94 -5.77 7.99
CA VAL A 289 -20.38 -5.64 7.74
C VAL A 289 -20.65 -4.29 7.09
N ALA A 290 -21.19 -4.34 5.87
CA ALA A 290 -21.60 -3.15 5.14
C ALA A 290 -22.78 -2.50 5.87
N ASN A 291 -22.70 -1.19 6.10
CA ASN A 291 -23.74 -0.47 6.83
C ASN A 291 -23.77 1.00 6.42
N SER A 292 -24.91 1.64 6.66
CA SER A 292 -25.04 3.09 6.49
C SER A 292 -24.38 3.80 7.66
N PHE A 293 -23.64 4.87 7.38
CA PHE A 293 -22.97 5.68 8.41
C PHE A 293 -23.97 6.30 9.40
N MET A 294 -25.24 6.40 9.00
CA MET A 294 -26.31 6.88 9.88
C MET A 294 -26.54 5.98 11.09
N TYR A 295 -26.33 4.67 10.92
CA TYR A 295 -26.69 3.65 11.92
C TYR A 295 -25.49 2.86 12.44
N ASP A 296 -24.33 2.96 11.80
CA ASP A 296 -23.15 2.21 12.22
C ASP A 296 -22.53 2.81 13.50
N PRO A 297 -22.33 2.02 14.56
CA PRO A 297 -21.79 2.52 15.81
C PRO A 297 -20.31 2.92 15.71
N LEU A 298 -19.54 2.34 14.79
CA LEU A 298 -18.14 2.72 14.59
C LEU A 298 -18.06 4.07 13.86
N ASP A 299 -18.89 4.30 12.85
CA ASP A 299 -19.00 5.61 12.18
C ASP A 299 -19.35 6.69 13.20
N LYS A 300 -20.34 6.45 14.07
CA LYS A 300 -20.67 7.38 15.17
C LYS A 300 -19.51 7.61 16.14
N ALA A 301 -18.67 6.61 16.40
CA ALA A 301 -17.51 6.78 17.27
C ALA A 301 -16.43 7.67 16.63
N VAL A 302 -16.15 7.48 15.33
CA VAL A 302 -15.16 8.31 14.62
C VAL A 302 -15.67 9.72 14.32
N GLU A 303 -16.97 9.91 14.07
CA GLU A 303 -17.61 11.24 14.02
C GLU A 303 -17.37 12.00 15.33
N ARG A 304 -17.48 11.31 16.48
CA ARG A 304 -17.22 11.95 17.77
C ARG A 304 -15.78 12.38 17.94
N LEU A 305 -14.80 11.63 17.42
CA LEU A 305 -13.40 12.07 17.37
C LEU A 305 -13.26 13.33 16.50
N TRP A 306 -13.84 13.30 15.30
CA TRP A 306 -13.83 14.40 14.34
C TRP A 306 -14.35 15.70 14.95
N LEU A 307 -15.57 15.65 15.50
CA LEU A 307 -16.24 16.79 16.15
C LEU A 307 -15.53 17.27 17.43
N ASN A 308 -14.53 16.52 17.90
CA ASN A 308 -13.70 16.81 19.05
C ASN A 308 -12.25 17.18 18.68
N ASN A 309 -12.02 17.66 17.45
CA ASN A 309 -10.73 18.15 16.95
C ASN A 309 -9.63 17.08 16.84
N VAL A 310 -10.03 15.82 16.63
CA VAL A 310 -9.12 14.74 16.23
C VAL A 310 -9.40 14.41 14.76
N VAL A 311 -8.41 14.61 13.90
CA VAL A 311 -8.48 14.21 12.50
C VAL A 311 -8.53 12.70 12.42
N VAL A 312 -9.55 12.15 11.76
CA VAL A 312 -9.65 10.70 11.53
C VAL A 312 -9.31 10.38 10.08
N VAL A 313 -8.40 9.44 9.91
CA VAL A 313 -7.98 8.93 8.60
C VAL A 313 -8.25 7.43 8.56
N ALA A 314 -8.94 6.98 7.52
CA ALA A 314 -9.37 5.61 7.32
C ALA A 314 -8.91 5.06 5.97
N ALA A 315 -8.56 3.78 5.93
CA ALA A 315 -8.31 3.06 4.69
C ALA A 315 -9.63 2.86 3.90
N ALA A 316 -9.59 2.98 2.58
CA ALA A 316 -10.78 2.76 1.74
C ALA A 316 -11.21 1.29 1.67
N GLY A 317 -10.27 0.35 1.84
CA GLY A 317 -10.48 -1.09 1.72
C GLY A 317 -9.82 -1.71 0.48
N ASN A 318 -9.59 -3.03 0.52
CA ASN A 318 -8.82 -3.75 -0.51
C ASN A 318 -9.67 -4.75 -1.32
N TYR A 319 -10.98 -4.49 -1.42
CA TYR A 319 -11.96 -5.32 -2.13
C TYR A 319 -12.42 -4.66 -3.45
N GLY A 320 -11.62 -3.73 -3.97
CA GLY A 320 -11.80 -3.11 -5.28
C GLY A 320 -11.60 -4.10 -6.43
N SER A 321 -12.01 -3.69 -7.63
CA SER A 321 -11.79 -4.44 -8.86
C SER A 321 -11.45 -3.49 -10.03
N PRO A 322 -10.55 -3.89 -10.96
CA PRO A 322 -10.29 -3.13 -12.17
C PRO A 322 -11.51 -2.98 -13.10
N THR A 323 -12.57 -3.77 -12.89
CA THR A 323 -13.74 -3.82 -13.76
C THR A 323 -14.81 -2.77 -13.44
N GLY A 324 -14.64 -1.99 -12.37
CA GLY A 324 -15.58 -0.94 -11.97
C GLY A 324 -15.62 -0.69 -10.46
N PRO A 325 -16.39 0.32 -10.02
CA PRO A 325 -16.44 0.74 -8.62
C PRO A 325 -17.02 -0.36 -7.73
N SER A 326 -16.28 -0.71 -6.67
CA SER A 326 -16.74 -1.63 -5.62
C SER A 326 -17.64 -0.94 -4.58
N GLY A 327 -17.64 0.39 -4.56
CA GLY A 327 -18.18 1.19 -3.48
C GLY A 327 -17.28 1.17 -2.24
N VAL A 328 -17.65 1.98 -1.25
CA VAL A 328 -17.01 2.01 0.07
C VAL A 328 -18.10 1.87 1.14
N PRO A 329 -18.61 0.65 1.39
CA PRO A 329 -19.79 0.47 2.23
C PRO A 329 -19.48 0.14 3.71
N TYR A 330 -18.20 0.06 4.10
CA TYR A 330 -17.78 -0.39 5.43
C TYR A 330 -17.19 0.76 6.27
N ALA A 331 -17.57 0.79 7.55
CA ALA A 331 -17.00 1.67 8.57
C ALA A 331 -15.51 1.40 8.82
N PRO A 332 -14.68 2.41 9.16
CA PRO A 332 -15.02 3.84 9.20
C PRO A 332 -14.88 4.56 7.84
N GLY A 333 -14.44 3.89 6.78
CA GLY A 333 -14.13 4.52 5.49
C GLY A 333 -15.34 5.04 4.71
N ASN A 334 -16.55 4.58 5.03
CA ASN A 334 -17.83 5.06 4.49
C ASN A 334 -18.35 6.34 5.18
N ASP A 335 -17.78 6.75 6.32
CA ASP A 335 -18.23 7.95 7.04
C ASP A 335 -17.87 9.23 6.25
N PRO A 336 -18.81 10.16 6.01
CA PRO A 336 -18.55 11.31 5.17
C PRO A 336 -17.69 12.39 5.83
N PHE A 337 -17.58 12.42 7.17
CA PHE A 337 -16.73 13.39 7.86
C PHE A 337 -15.25 13.05 7.70
N VAL A 338 -14.90 11.77 7.91
CA VAL A 338 -13.50 11.32 7.97
C VAL A 338 -12.79 11.43 6.62
N ILE A 339 -11.46 11.34 6.63
CA ILE A 339 -10.64 11.25 5.43
C ILE A 339 -10.50 9.78 5.06
N THR A 340 -11.03 9.38 3.90
CA THR A 340 -10.88 8.03 3.36
C THR A 340 -9.81 8.02 2.28
N VAL A 341 -8.86 7.09 2.39
CA VAL A 341 -7.65 7.06 1.56
C VAL A 341 -7.62 5.81 0.69
N GLY A 342 -7.61 6.02 -0.62
CA GLY A 342 -7.33 4.99 -1.63
C GLY A 342 -5.84 4.71 -1.77
N ALA A 343 -5.50 3.59 -2.42
CA ALA A 343 -4.12 3.23 -2.72
C ALA A 343 -3.81 3.46 -4.20
N SER A 344 -2.75 4.23 -4.46
CA SER A 344 -2.15 4.35 -5.78
C SER A 344 -1.02 3.31 -5.95
N ASP A 345 -0.77 2.97 -7.21
CA ASP A 345 0.41 2.28 -7.68
C ASP A 345 1.31 3.27 -8.41
N THR A 346 2.48 3.53 -7.83
CA THR A 346 3.46 4.47 -8.37
C THR A 346 4.32 3.88 -9.49
N GLY A 347 4.07 2.62 -9.89
CA GLY A 347 4.89 1.92 -10.87
C GLY A 347 6.35 1.72 -10.43
N ARG A 348 6.65 1.90 -9.13
CA ARG A 348 8.01 2.03 -8.59
C ARG A 348 8.79 3.13 -9.32
N SER A 349 8.12 4.25 -9.61
CA SER A 349 8.66 5.46 -10.25
C SER A 349 8.66 6.63 -9.26
N VAL A 350 9.48 7.66 -9.55
CA VAL A 350 9.36 8.97 -8.87
C VAL A 350 8.53 9.95 -9.69
N SER A 351 8.33 9.66 -10.98
CA SER A 351 7.36 10.36 -11.82
C SER A 351 5.97 9.92 -11.39
N THR A 352 5.05 10.87 -11.25
CA THR A 352 3.64 10.53 -11.01
C THR A 352 2.82 10.42 -12.31
N ASN A 353 3.43 10.64 -13.48
CA ASN A 353 2.70 10.71 -14.75
C ASN A 353 2.21 9.34 -15.23
N ASP A 354 2.78 8.27 -14.67
CA ASP A 354 2.47 6.87 -14.91
C ASP A 354 1.65 6.24 -13.79
N ASP A 355 1.36 6.98 -12.72
CA ASP A 355 0.63 6.46 -11.57
C ASP A 355 -0.82 6.11 -11.94
N VAL A 356 -1.27 4.99 -11.38
CA VAL A 356 -2.62 4.46 -11.56
C VAL A 356 -3.21 4.07 -10.21
N SER A 357 -4.52 3.84 -10.19
CA SER A 357 -5.16 3.21 -9.03
C SER A 357 -4.59 1.81 -8.80
N ALA A 358 -4.31 1.46 -7.54
CA ALA A 358 -4.03 0.07 -7.23
C ALA A 358 -5.28 -0.76 -7.54
N PRO A 359 -5.16 -1.89 -8.26
CA PRO A 359 -6.30 -2.61 -8.84
C PRO A 359 -7.32 -3.15 -7.83
N TRP A 360 -6.90 -3.27 -6.57
CA TRP A 360 -7.69 -3.76 -5.43
C TRP A 360 -8.17 -2.62 -4.51
N SER A 361 -7.80 -1.37 -4.77
CA SER A 361 -8.23 -0.22 -3.99
C SER A 361 -9.73 0.00 -4.15
N ALA A 362 -10.47 0.01 -3.05
CA ALA A 362 -11.91 0.23 -3.08
C ALA A 362 -12.25 1.69 -3.40
N TYR A 363 -13.22 1.90 -4.28
CA TYR A 363 -13.68 3.22 -4.68
C TYR A 363 -15.12 3.21 -5.20
N GLY A 364 -15.74 4.38 -5.25
CA GLY A 364 -17.09 4.58 -5.76
C GLY A 364 -17.94 5.35 -4.77
N TYR A 365 -19.17 4.88 -4.55
CA TYR A 365 -20.10 5.52 -3.63
C TYR A 365 -20.33 4.66 -2.38
N THR A 366 -20.59 5.30 -1.26
CA THR A 366 -21.12 4.65 -0.05
C THR A 366 -22.59 4.26 -0.26
N LEU A 367 -23.16 3.49 0.66
CA LEU A 367 -24.60 3.16 0.63
C LEU A 367 -25.51 4.39 0.69
N ASP A 368 -24.97 5.50 1.21
CA ASP A 368 -25.66 6.76 1.44
C ASP A 368 -25.38 7.80 0.34
N GLY A 369 -24.62 7.43 -0.70
CA GLY A 369 -24.39 8.25 -1.89
C GLY A 369 -23.20 9.21 -1.82
N PHE A 370 -22.31 9.07 -0.83
CA PHE A 370 -21.07 9.86 -0.78
C PHE A 370 -19.99 9.24 -1.66
N ALA A 371 -19.29 10.06 -2.45
CA ALA A 371 -18.14 9.59 -3.23
C ALA A 371 -16.93 9.36 -2.32
N LYS A 372 -16.27 8.20 -2.47
CA LYS A 372 -15.10 7.77 -1.70
C LYS A 372 -14.14 6.96 -2.60
N PRO A 373 -12.82 6.99 -2.36
CA PRO A 373 -12.11 7.79 -1.34
C PRO A 373 -12.11 9.28 -1.67
N GLU A 374 -11.75 10.14 -0.72
CA GLU A 374 -11.54 11.56 -1.02
C GLU A 374 -10.20 11.82 -1.71
N ILE A 375 -9.17 11.09 -1.31
CA ILE A 375 -7.80 11.22 -1.80
C ILE A 375 -7.16 9.85 -1.92
N ALA A 376 -6.05 9.75 -2.64
CA ALA A 376 -5.20 8.58 -2.64
C ALA A 376 -3.79 8.88 -2.14
N ALA A 377 -3.07 7.82 -1.79
CA ALA A 377 -1.65 7.86 -1.51
C ALA A 377 -0.99 6.54 -1.94
N PRO A 378 0.34 6.52 -2.14
CA PRO A 378 1.06 5.28 -2.45
C PRO A 378 0.74 4.17 -1.46
N GLY A 379 0.27 3.04 -1.99
CA GLY A 379 -0.14 1.90 -1.17
C GLY A 379 0.28 0.55 -1.74
N ARG A 380 0.99 0.51 -2.88
CA ARG A 380 1.51 -0.73 -3.49
C ARG A 380 3.03 -0.81 -3.34
N TYR A 381 3.53 -1.99 -3.01
CA TYR A 381 4.97 -2.27 -2.82
C TYR A 381 5.62 -1.38 -1.76
N MET A 382 4.92 -1.15 -0.66
CA MET A 382 5.42 -0.38 0.46
C MET A 382 6.37 -1.27 1.26
N VAL A 383 7.53 -0.77 1.68
CA VAL A 383 8.39 -1.44 2.65
C VAL A 383 8.15 -0.86 4.04
N GLY A 384 7.95 -1.72 5.02
CA GLY A 384 7.68 -1.29 6.38
C GLY A 384 8.13 -2.28 7.44
N PRO A 385 8.33 -1.79 8.67
CA PRO A 385 8.84 -2.60 9.76
C PRO A 385 7.80 -3.56 10.32
N VAL A 386 8.24 -4.77 10.67
CA VAL A 386 7.41 -5.76 11.35
C VAL A 386 8.22 -6.51 12.42
N PRO A 387 7.61 -6.96 13.52
CA PRO A 387 8.29 -7.82 14.48
C PRO A 387 8.61 -9.17 13.85
N VAL A 388 9.84 -9.64 13.96
CA VAL A 388 10.27 -10.95 13.39
C VAL A 388 9.55 -12.15 14.02
N THR A 389 8.91 -11.94 15.18
CA THR A 389 8.10 -12.94 15.89
C THR A 389 6.63 -12.86 15.54
N SER A 390 6.21 -11.89 14.72
CA SER A 390 4.80 -11.68 14.39
C SER A 390 4.28 -12.77 13.45
N THR A 391 2.97 -13.01 13.51
CA THR A 391 2.32 -13.98 12.62
C THR A 391 2.42 -13.56 11.16
N LEU A 392 2.33 -12.26 10.85
CA LEU A 392 2.50 -11.72 9.49
C LEU A 392 3.87 -12.09 8.91
N TYR A 393 4.92 -11.93 9.70
CA TYR A 393 6.28 -12.30 9.30
C TYR A 393 6.42 -13.81 9.06
N ALA A 394 5.77 -14.63 9.87
CA ALA A 394 5.81 -16.09 9.75
C ALA A 394 4.96 -16.63 8.58
N GLU A 395 3.81 -16.02 8.31
CA GLU A 395 2.85 -16.44 7.28
C GLU A 395 3.30 -16.07 5.86
N ARG A 396 4.18 -15.07 5.72
CA ARG A 396 4.58 -14.47 4.44
C ARG A 396 6.09 -14.26 4.33
N PRO A 397 6.89 -15.33 4.46
CA PRO A 397 8.35 -15.24 4.40
C PRO A 397 8.86 -14.76 3.03
N ASP A 398 8.06 -14.92 1.98
CA ASP A 398 8.33 -14.46 0.61
C ASP A 398 8.24 -12.93 0.44
N HIS A 399 7.56 -12.24 1.36
CA HIS A 399 7.45 -10.79 1.39
C HIS A 399 8.50 -10.13 2.30
N VAL A 400 9.36 -10.91 2.96
CA VAL A 400 10.45 -10.38 3.80
C VAL A 400 11.59 -9.88 2.91
N VAL A 401 11.84 -8.58 2.94
CA VAL A 401 12.92 -7.95 2.16
C VAL A 401 14.23 -7.89 2.93
N GLU A 402 14.15 -7.80 4.25
CA GLU A 402 15.28 -7.92 5.18
C GLU A 402 14.75 -8.25 6.59
N PRO A 403 15.60 -8.70 7.53
CA PRO A 403 15.14 -9.05 8.88
C PRO A 403 14.36 -7.92 9.55
N GLY A 404 13.09 -8.20 9.86
CA GLY A 404 12.19 -7.24 10.51
C GLY A 404 11.58 -6.19 9.59
N TYR A 405 11.63 -6.37 8.26
CA TYR A 405 10.96 -5.53 7.27
C TYR A 405 10.31 -6.38 6.17
N MET A 406 9.14 -5.96 5.71
CA MET A 406 8.39 -6.63 4.65
C MET A 406 7.94 -5.64 3.57
N GLU A 407 7.81 -6.13 2.33
CA GLU A 407 7.17 -5.41 1.24
C GLU A 407 5.71 -5.88 1.11
N LEU A 408 4.76 -4.98 1.38
CA LEU A 408 3.33 -5.26 1.37
C LEU A 408 2.55 -4.18 0.60
N SER A 409 1.32 -4.53 0.22
CA SER A 409 0.42 -3.65 -0.53
C SER A 409 -0.92 -3.57 0.18
N GLY A 410 -1.51 -2.38 0.31
CA GLY A 410 -2.79 -2.17 0.99
C GLY A 410 -3.17 -0.69 1.16
N THR A 411 -4.47 -0.39 1.16
CA THR A 411 -4.98 0.94 1.57
C THR A 411 -4.62 1.23 3.02
N SER A 412 -4.42 0.18 3.83
CA SER A 412 -3.85 0.22 5.18
C SER A 412 -2.43 0.82 5.25
N PHE A 413 -1.69 0.87 4.14
CA PHE A 413 -0.37 1.53 4.05
C PHE A 413 -0.41 2.89 3.35
N ALA A 414 -1.46 3.17 2.58
CA ALA A 414 -1.74 4.51 2.05
C ALA A 414 -2.30 5.46 3.12
N ALA A 415 -3.23 4.98 3.95
CA ALA A 415 -3.81 5.74 5.08
C ALA A 415 -2.76 6.36 6.05
N PRO A 416 -1.71 5.63 6.50
CA PRO A 416 -0.70 6.21 7.38
C PRO A 416 0.13 7.32 6.73
N ILE A 417 0.29 7.34 5.39
CA ILE A 417 0.90 8.49 4.70
C ILE A 417 0.03 9.74 4.93
N ALA A 418 -1.28 9.65 4.65
CA ALA A 418 -2.19 10.77 4.88
C ALA A 418 -2.27 11.18 6.36
N SER A 419 -2.22 10.22 7.29
CA SER A 419 -2.12 10.50 8.73
C SER A 419 -0.86 11.28 9.11
N GLY A 420 0.29 10.91 8.53
CA GLY A 420 1.53 11.64 8.73
C GLY A 420 1.48 13.06 8.14
N VAL A 421 0.94 13.22 6.93
CA VAL A 421 0.78 14.57 6.33
C VAL A 421 -0.20 15.41 7.15
N ALA A 422 -1.31 14.83 7.65
CA ALA A 422 -2.22 15.51 8.57
C ALA A 422 -1.52 15.97 9.86
N ALA A 423 -0.63 15.13 10.41
CA ALA A 423 0.17 15.51 11.58
C ALA A 423 1.16 16.64 11.28
N LEU A 424 1.78 16.66 10.10
CA LEU A 424 2.64 17.75 9.64
C LEU A 424 1.85 19.05 9.42
N ILE A 425 0.66 18.97 8.81
CA ILE A 425 -0.26 20.11 8.68
C ILE A 425 -0.54 20.68 10.07
N LEU A 426 -0.90 19.85 11.05
CA LEU A 426 -1.20 20.32 12.41
C LEU A 426 0.03 20.78 13.20
N GLY A 427 1.23 20.32 12.85
CA GLY A 427 2.47 20.86 13.39
C GLY A 427 2.79 22.26 12.85
N ARG A 428 2.37 22.56 11.61
CA ARG A 428 2.53 23.86 10.96
C ARG A 428 1.40 24.84 11.27
N HIS A 429 0.18 24.33 11.29
CA HIS A 429 -1.11 25.02 11.43
C HIS A 429 -1.90 24.41 12.61
N PRO A 430 -1.45 24.59 13.86
CA PRO A 430 -2.07 23.96 15.02
C PRO A 430 -3.52 24.38 15.25
N GLU A 431 -3.93 25.53 14.70
CA GLU A 431 -5.27 26.10 14.73
C GLU A 431 -6.27 25.45 13.76
N PHE A 432 -5.81 24.66 12.78
CA PHE A 432 -6.71 24.05 11.80
C PHE A 432 -7.65 23.04 12.45
N THR A 433 -8.92 23.10 12.05
CA THR A 433 -9.93 22.10 12.37
C THR A 433 -9.74 20.84 11.51
N PRO A 434 -10.33 19.69 11.89
CA PRO A 434 -10.30 18.50 11.04
C PRO A 434 -10.83 18.74 9.63
N ASP A 435 -11.87 19.56 9.47
CA ASP A 435 -12.40 19.91 8.15
C ASP A 435 -11.39 20.71 7.31
N GLN A 436 -10.65 21.63 7.95
CA GLN A 436 -9.59 22.38 7.28
C GLN A 436 -8.40 21.50 6.92
N VAL A 437 -8.05 20.50 7.75
CA VAL A 437 -7.02 19.50 7.41
C VAL A 437 -7.48 18.65 6.23
N LYS A 438 -8.74 18.17 6.21
CA LYS A 438 -9.34 17.47 5.06
C LYS A 438 -9.28 18.33 3.81
N GLY A 439 -9.67 19.60 3.93
CA GLY A 439 -9.59 20.58 2.84
C GLY A 439 -8.17 20.78 2.33
N ALA A 440 -7.18 20.92 3.22
CA ALA A 440 -5.77 21.11 2.87
C ALA A 440 -5.19 19.89 2.12
N LEU A 441 -5.56 18.69 2.55
CA LEU A 441 -5.19 17.46 1.84
C LEU A 441 -5.81 17.44 0.44
N MET A 442 -7.13 17.64 0.33
CA MET A 442 -7.87 17.59 -0.93
C MET A 442 -7.41 18.64 -1.95
N VAL A 443 -7.16 19.88 -1.53
CA VAL A 443 -6.66 20.94 -2.46
C VAL A 443 -5.19 20.77 -2.82
N GLY A 444 -4.45 20.07 -1.97
CA GLY A 444 -3.03 19.82 -2.16
C GLY A 444 -2.76 18.73 -3.19
N THR A 445 -3.71 17.84 -3.46
CA THR A 445 -3.49 16.66 -4.29
C THR A 445 -2.98 16.98 -5.70
N LYS A 446 -2.28 16.01 -6.27
CA LYS A 446 -1.91 15.95 -7.68
C LYS A 446 -2.89 15.07 -8.43
N GLN A 447 -3.29 15.50 -9.62
CA GLN A 447 -4.17 14.72 -10.48
C GLN A 447 -3.42 13.51 -11.04
N MET A 448 -4.07 12.35 -11.08
CA MET A 448 -3.56 11.12 -11.68
C MET A 448 -4.30 10.86 -13.01
N PRO A 449 -3.77 11.32 -14.15
CA PRO A 449 -4.50 11.31 -15.43
C PRO A 449 -4.77 9.89 -15.99
N ASN A 450 -4.05 8.87 -15.50
CA ASN A 450 -4.21 7.49 -15.94
C ASN A 450 -5.07 6.66 -14.97
N ALA A 451 -5.49 7.23 -13.85
CA ALA A 451 -6.38 6.55 -12.92
C ALA A 451 -7.83 6.56 -13.43
N ALA A 452 -8.61 5.56 -13.01
CA ALA A 452 -10.02 5.51 -13.36
C ALA A 452 -10.80 6.65 -12.68
N ASP A 453 -11.87 7.11 -13.30
CA ASP A 453 -12.73 8.15 -12.72
C ASP A 453 -13.17 7.75 -11.30
N LEU A 454 -13.05 8.69 -10.35
CA LEU A 454 -13.33 8.55 -8.92
C LEU A 454 -12.38 7.61 -8.13
N SER A 455 -11.50 6.84 -8.77
CA SER A 455 -10.71 5.82 -8.03
C SER A 455 -9.75 6.42 -7.02
N GLU A 456 -9.28 7.64 -7.27
CA GLU A 456 -8.33 8.39 -6.42
C GLU A 456 -8.97 9.60 -5.75
N GLY A 457 -10.31 9.69 -5.78
CA GLY A 457 -11.03 10.89 -5.34
C GLY A 457 -10.60 12.14 -6.12
N VAL A 458 -10.07 13.14 -5.42
CA VAL A 458 -9.55 14.37 -6.05
C VAL A 458 -8.07 14.28 -6.46
N GLY A 459 -7.38 13.18 -6.17
CA GLY A 459 -6.01 12.90 -6.63
C GLY A 459 -5.08 12.29 -5.56
N GLU A 460 -3.82 12.10 -5.93
CA GLU A 460 -2.77 11.59 -5.06
C GLU A 460 -2.25 12.69 -4.12
N ILE A 461 -1.95 12.31 -2.89
CA ILE A 461 -1.44 13.21 -1.87
C ILE A 461 -0.12 13.89 -2.27
N ASN A 462 -0.04 15.21 -2.04
CA ASN A 462 1.18 15.98 -2.21
C ASN A 462 1.42 16.81 -0.95
N ALA A 463 2.34 16.36 -0.11
CA ALA A 463 2.62 16.94 1.20
C ALA A 463 3.08 18.40 1.10
N ALA A 464 3.85 18.76 0.08
CA ALA A 464 4.35 20.11 -0.10
C ALA A 464 3.22 21.13 -0.29
N ARG A 465 2.20 20.77 -1.08
CA ARG A 465 1.03 21.62 -1.31
C ARG A 465 0.06 21.60 -0.14
N SER A 466 -0.13 20.45 0.50
CA SER A 466 -1.06 20.30 1.63
C SER A 466 -0.58 20.99 2.90
N VAL A 467 0.69 20.83 3.29
CA VAL A 467 1.25 21.38 4.54
C VAL A 467 1.35 22.91 4.50
N GLU A 468 1.58 23.51 3.33
CA GLU A 468 1.72 24.97 3.20
C GLU A 468 0.39 25.69 2.90
N ALA A 469 -0.74 24.97 2.87
CA ALA A 469 -2.05 25.53 2.58
C ALA A 469 -2.50 26.52 3.68
N GLN A 470 -2.70 27.79 3.33
CA GLN A 470 -3.00 28.86 4.30
C GLN A 470 -4.49 29.05 4.64
N SER A 471 -5.37 28.72 3.70
CA SER A 471 -6.82 28.92 3.86
C SER A 471 -7.59 27.78 3.21
N PRO A 472 -7.40 26.54 3.70
CA PRO A 472 -8.07 25.39 3.14
C PRO A 472 -9.59 25.50 3.31
N PRO A 473 -10.38 24.98 2.35
CA PRO A 473 -11.82 24.95 2.45
C PRO A 473 -12.29 23.99 3.55
N ASN A 474 -13.59 24.00 3.86
CA ASN A 474 -14.26 22.97 4.65
C ASN A 474 -15.05 22.04 3.70
N PRO A 475 -14.55 20.83 3.40
CA PRO A 475 -15.28 19.87 2.57
C PRO A 475 -16.56 19.33 3.22
N ASN A 476 -16.73 19.45 4.53
CA ASN A 476 -17.91 18.98 5.26
C ASN A 476 -18.94 20.10 5.51
N LEU A 477 -18.79 21.28 4.89
CA LEU A 477 -19.64 22.46 5.16
C LEU A 477 -21.15 22.18 5.00
N ALA A 478 -21.54 21.32 4.06
CA ALA A 478 -22.94 20.94 3.87
C ALA A 478 -23.47 20.06 5.02
N LEU A 479 -22.61 19.26 5.66
CA LEU A 479 -22.95 18.41 6.80
C LEU A 479 -23.06 19.22 8.09
N ASP A 480 -22.34 20.34 8.20
CA ASP A 480 -22.38 21.22 9.37
C ASP A 480 -23.79 21.75 9.69
N ALA A 481 -24.65 21.88 8.67
CA ALA A 481 -26.04 22.27 8.82
C ALA A 481 -26.88 21.28 9.65
N PHE A 482 -26.38 20.06 9.85
CA PHE A 482 -27.04 19.00 10.61
C PHE A 482 -26.32 18.67 11.91
N LEU A 483 -25.33 19.47 12.31
CA LEU A 483 -24.71 19.35 13.61
C LEU A 483 -25.62 19.93 14.69
N VAL A 484 -25.95 19.10 15.66
CA VAL A 484 -26.73 19.49 16.84
C VAL A 484 -25.83 19.46 18.06
N SER A 485 -26.11 20.33 19.04
CA SER A 485 -25.44 20.31 20.33
C SER A 485 -26.37 19.72 21.37
N ASP A 486 -25.88 18.74 22.12
CA ASP A 486 -26.61 18.20 23.26
C ASP A 486 -26.83 19.31 24.30
N PRO A 487 -28.08 19.64 24.68
CA PRO A 487 -28.37 20.77 25.57
C PRO A 487 -27.81 20.63 26.99
N GLY A 488 -27.53 19.39 27.43
CA GLY A 488 -27.04 19.12 28.79
C GLY A 488 -25.52 19.09 28.90
N THR A 489 -24.83 18.64 27.86
CA THR A 489 -23.36 18.42 27.85
C THR A 489 -22.62 19.39 26.92
N GLY A 490 -23.31 20.06 26.01
CA GLY A 490 -22.71 20.89 24.96
C GLY A 490 -21.97 20.07 23.89
N THR A 491 -22.05 18.73 23.95
CA THR A 491 -21.37 17.85 23.00
C THR A 491 -22.01 17.97 21.63
N ARG A 492 -21.20 18.18 20.59
CA ARG A 492 -21.68 18.18 19.20
C ARG A 492 -21.87 16.74 18.70
N SER A 493 -22.94 16.53 17.94
CA SER A 493 -23.25 15.27 17.26
C SER A 493 -23.97 15.55 15.93
N PHE A 494 -23.90 14.61 15.00
CA PHE A 494 -24.60 14.70 13.73
C PHE A 494 -26.05 14.20 13.83
N ASP A 495 -27.02 15.02 13.43
CA ASP A 495 -28.42 14.64 13.30
C ASP A 495 -28.68 13.94 11.96
N ALA A 496 -28.36 12.64 11.93
CA ALA A 496 -28.54 11.79 10.77
C ALA A 496 -30.00 11.71 10.27
N ALA A 497 -30.98 11.85 11.16
CA ALA A 497 -32.39 11.78 10.78
C ALA A 497 -32.83 13.03 10.00
N SER A 498 -32.44 14.22 10.47
CA SER A 498 -32.68 15.48 9.75
C SER A 498 -31.95 15.52 8.42
N TRP A 499 -30.69 15.06 8.39
CA TRP A 499 -29.92 14.91 7.15
C TRP A 499 -30.63 13.98 6.16
N ALA A 500 -31.01 12.78 6.58
CA ALA A 500 -31.68 11.80 5.73
C ALA A 500 -33.02 12.30 5.19
N SER A 501 -33.78 13.03 6.02
CA SER A 501 -35.04 13.67 5.60
C SER A 501 -34.80 14.72 4.52
N LYS A 502 -33.74 15.54 4.67
CA LYS A 502 -33.39 16.57 3.68
C LYS A 502 -32.86 15.96 2.38
N ALA A 503 -31.99 14.95 2.47
CA ALA A 503 -31.46 14.22 1.32
C ALA A 503 -32.58 13.53 0.51
N LYS A 504 -33.59 12.95 1.17
CA LYS A 504 -34.76 12.35 0.50
C LYS A 504 -35.70 13.37 -0.16
N ALA A 505 -35.83 14.55 0.45
CA ALA A 505 -36.77 15.57 -0.01
C ALA A 505 -36.24 16.40 -1.19
N ASP A 506 -34.93 16.37 -1.43
CA ASP A 506 -34.26 17.23 -2.40
C ASP A 506 -33.68 16.37 -3.53
N ALA A 507 -34.35 16.33 -4.69
CA ALA A 507 -33.82 15.65 -5.88
C ALA A 507 -32.46 16.21 -6.31
N SER A 508 -32.11 17.43 -5.89
CA SER A 508 -30.80 18.04 -6.16
C SER A 508 -29.69 17.62 -5.20
N TRP A 509 -30.00 16.94 -4.08
CA TRP A 509 -28.98 16.37 -3.19
C TRP A 509 -28.41 15.06 -3.73
N ALA A 510 -29.18 14.33 -4.54
CA ALA A 510 -28.66 13.24 -5.38
C ALA A 510 -27.82 13.78 -6.57
N ASP A 511 -28.01 15.05 -6.94
CA ASP A 511 -27.26 15.79 -7.97
C ASP A 511 -26.18 16.73 -7.39
N ALA A 512 -25.93 16.70 -6.06
CA ALA A 512 -24.80 17.41 -5.46
C ALA A 512 -23.53 16.64 -5.80
N SER A 513 -23.20 16.61 -7.09
CA SER A 513 -22.00 15.99 -7.58
C SER A 513 -20.84 16.82 -7.06
N TRP A 514 -19.99 16.19 -6.26
CA TRP A 514 -18.67 16.73 -5.93
C TRP A 514 -17.80 16.93 -7.18
N SER A 515 -18.28 16.48 -8.35
CA SER A 515 -17.73 16.77 -9.68
C SER A 515 -18.13 18.13 -10.27
N ALA A 516 -19.19 18.80 -9.77
CA ALA A 516 -19.60 20.13 -10.24
C ALA A 516 -18.80 21.28 -9.60
N ALA A 517 -18.09 21.02 -8.50
CA ALA A 517 -16.99 21.87 -8.10
C ALA A 517 -15.84 21.60 -9.10
N SER A 518 -15.62 22.54 -10.03
CA SER A 518 -14.48 22.48 -10.94
C SER A 518 -13.17 22.72 -10.15
N TRP A 519 -12.73 21.71 -9.42
CA TRP A 519 -11.43 21.69 -8.73
C TRP A 519 -10.27 21.86 -9.73
N ALA A 520 -10.52 21.62 -11.01
CA ALA A 520 -9.58 21.83 -12.12
C ALA A 520 -9.55 23.27 -12.68
N ALA A 521 -10.43 24.20 -12.25
CA ALA A 521 -10.54 25.53 -12.89
C ALA A 521 -10.71 26.73 -11.94
N ALA A 522 -10.52 26.59 -10.63
CA ALA A 522 -10.52 27.74 -9.73
C ALA A 522 -9.20 28.52 -9.86
N SER A 523 -9.24 29.72 -10.44
CA SER A 523 -8.10 30.65 -10.37
C SER A 523 -7.86 31.04 -8.91
N TRP A 524 -6.75 30.56 -8.34
CA TRP A 524 -6.37 30.60 -6.93
C TRP A 524 -6.00 31.99 -6.38
N SER A 525 -6.80 33.02 -6.66
CA SER A 525 -6.57 34.36 -6.09
C SER A 525 -7.81 35.21 -5.83
N SER A 526 -9.04 34.77 -6.16
CA SER A 526 -10.23 35.62 -5.92
C SER A 526 -11.58 34.90 -5.88
N ALA A 527 -11.71 33.74 -5.24
CA ALA A 527 -13.02 33.11 -5.06
C ALA A 527 -13.72 33.64 -3.79
N SER A 528 -14.61 34.63 -3.96
CA SER A 528 -15.57 35.02 -2.93
C SER A 528 -16.67 33.97 -2.84
N TRP A 529 -16.63 33.11 -1.83
CA TRP A 529 -17.61 32.04 -1.59
C TRP A 529 -18.90 32.54 -0.93
N ALA A 530 -19.52 33.56 -1.54
CA ALA A 530 -20.79 34.14 -1.12
C ALA A 530 -21.96 33.84 -2.06
N SER A 531 -21.83 32.87 -2.98
CA SER A 531 -22.97 32.39 -3.77
C SER A 531 -22.71 30.99 -4.34
N ALA A 532 -23.06 29.94 -3.60
CA ALA A 532 -23.39 28.66 -4.22
C ALA A 532 -24.74 28.83 -4.91
N SER A 533 -24.72 29.17 -6.20
CA SER A 533 -25.90 29.20 -7.06
C SER A 533 -26.22 27.77 -7.49
N TRP A 534 -27.35 27.26 -7.01
CA TRP A 534 -27.94 25.97 -7.35
C TRP A 534 -28.62 26.04 -8.72
N SER A 535 -28.05 25.39 -9.74
CA SER A 535 -28.78 24.87 -10.90
C SER A 535 -27.86 24.16 -11.90
N ASP A 536 -28.30 22.95 -12.27
CA ASP A 536 -28.09 22.23 -13.54
C ASP A 536 -26.91 21.25 -13.67
N ALA A 537 -27.22 19.94 -13.60
CA ALA A 537 -26.69 18.92 -14.51
C ALA A 537 -27.60 17.67 -14.56
N SER A 538 -27.57 16.98 -15.70
CA SER A 538 -28.51 15.92 -16.12
C SER A 538 -27.96 14.50 -15.97
N TRP A 539 -28.88 13.55 -15.76
CA TRP A 539 -28.66 12.11 -15.68
C TRP A 539 -27.98 11.47 -16.89
N ALA A 540 -26.97 10.65 -16.61
CA ALA A 540 -26.62 9.49 -17.45
C ALA A 540 -26.31 8.27 -16.55
N SER A 541 -27.38 7.53 -16.25
CA SER A 541 -27.43 6.09 -15.95
C SER A 541 -26.47 5.49 -14.90
N ALA A 542 -26.92 5.43 -13.64
CA ALA A 542 -26.61 4.31 -12.77
C ALA A 542 -27.62 3.18 -13.04
N SER A 543 -27.20 2.13 -13.72
CA SER A 543 -27.96 0.88 -13.73
C SER A 543 -27.80 0.21 -12.37
N TRP A 544 -28.88 0.16 -11.60
CA TRP A 544 -28.99 -0.67 -10.41
C TRP A 544 -28.96 -2.15 -10.82
N ALA A 545 -27.77 -2.72 -10.92
CA ALA A 545 -27.59 -4.16 -10.93
C ALA A 545 -27.26 -4.60 -9.50
N SER A 546 -28.26 -5.15 -8.82
CA SER A 546 -28.10 -5.93 -7.59
C SER A 546 -27.10 -7.06 -7.85
N ASN A 547 -25.94 -7.04 -7.17
CA ASN A 547 -25.11 -8.20 -6.85
C ASN A 547 -24.01 -7.76 -5.87
N ALA A 548 -24.34 -7.73 -4.58
CA ALA A 548 -23.35 -7.71 -3.51
C ALA A 548 -23.75 -8.76 -2.47
N GLU A 549 -23.82 -10.02 -2.90
CA GLU A 549 -23.70 -11.14 -1.97
C GLU A 549 -22.25 -11.62 -1.99
N ALA A 550 -21.40 -10.94 -1.25
CA ALA A 550 -20.12 -11.49 -0.80
C ALA A 550 -20.23 -11.68 0.71
N SER A 551 -20.53 -12.92 1.13
CA SER A 551 -20.42 -13.32 2.52
C SER A 551 -18.94 -13.52 2.84
N ALA A 552 -18.23 -12.42 3.10
CA ALA A 552 -16.85 -12.48 3.55
C ALA A 552 -16.83 -12.97 5.01
N SER A 553 -16.33 -14.18 5.22
CA SER A 553 -16.08 -14.71 6.56
C SER A 553 -14.80 -14.09 7.12
N TRP A 554 -14.80 -13.80 8.43
CA TRP A 554 -13.70 -13.21 9.19
C TRP A 554 -12.30 -13.80 8.90
N ALA A 555 -12.19 -15.08 8.50
CA ALA A 555 -10.93 -15.72 8.14
C ALA A 555 -10.29 -15.23 6.82
N GLU A 556 -11.08 -14.72 5.87
CA GLU A 556 -10.53 -14.18 4.60
C GLU A 556 -10.17 -12.69 4.69
N MET A 557 -10.61 -11.98 5.74
CA MET A 557 -10.41 -10.53 5.90
C MET A 557 -9.21 -10.15 6.78
N SER A 558 -8.71 -11.07 7.62
CA SER A 558 -7.42 -10.93 8.31
C SER A 558 -6.22 -11.07 7.35
N LEU A 559 -6.47 -11.79 6.25
CA LEU A 559 -5.71 -11.82 5.01
C LEU A 559 -6.26 -10.80 3.99
N GLY A 560 -7.05 -9.80 4.39
CA GLY A 560 -7.64 -8.81 3.47
C GLY A 560 -7.14 -7.37 3.69
N SER A 561 -6.50 -7.07 4.82
CA SER A 561 -5.96 -5.72 5.12
C SER A 561 -4.69 -5.39 4.34
N ALA A 562 -3.97 -6.40 3.86
CA ALA A 562 -3.04 -6.30 2.75
C ALA A 562 -3.65 -7.01 1.54
N SER A 563 -3.54 -6.41 0.34
CA SER A 563 -3.87 -7.10 -0.90
C SER A 563 -2.69 -7.98 -1.30
N TRP A 564 -2.94 -9.28 -1.34
CA TRP A 564 -1.97 -10.30 -1.76
C TRP A 564 -2.08 -10.65 -3.24
N ALA A 565 -2.90 -9.92 -3.99
CA ALA A 565 -3.27 -10.27 -5.37
C ALA A 565 -2.19 -9.92 -6.42
N ASP A 566 -0.92 -9.83 -6.03
CA ASP A 566 0.21 -9.71 -6.96
C ASP A 566 1.08 -10.96 -6.86
N ASN A 567 0.68 -11.98 -7.63
CA ASN A 567 1.56 -13.02 -8.22
C ASN A 567 0.80 -14.15 -8.98
N ALA A 568 -0.54 -14.09 -9.08
CA ALA A 568 -1.30 -15.13 -9.82
C ALA A 568 -1.37 -14.90 -11.35
N GLY A 569 -0.85 -13.78 -11.86
CA GLY A 569 -0.69 -13.54 -13.30
C GLY A 569 0.80 -13.55 -13.65
N GLY A 570 1.23 -14.52 -14.45
CA GLY A 570 2.65 -14.72 -14.76
C GLY A 570 3.29 -13.52 -15.45
N GLU A 571 4.02 -12.72 -14.67
CA GLU A 571 5.16 -11.94 -15.14
C GLU A 571 6.34 -12.29 -14.24
N THR A 572 7.30 -13.03 -14.79
CA THR A 572 8.64 -13.07 -14.22
C THR A 572 9.21 -11.65 -14.29
N PRO A 573 9.51 -10.96 -13.18
CA PRO A 573 10.22 -9.71 -13.28
C PRO A 573 11.65 -10.07 -13.65
N VAL A 574 12.06 -9.67 -14.85
CA VAL A 574 13.47 -9.39 -15.09
C VAL A 574 13.82 -8.29 -14.10
N LEU A 575 14.62 -8.63 -13.09
CA LEU A 575 15.11 -7.72 -12.07
C LEU A 575 15.95 -6.63 -12.74
N ASP A 576 15.33 -5.50 -13.02
CA ASP A 576 16.00 -4.20 -12.96
C ASP A 576 15.29 -3.39 -11.88
N ALA A 577 15.68 -3.65 -10.63
CA ALA A 577 15.38 -2.80 -9.48
C ALA A 577 16.22 -1.51 -9.62
N GLY A 578 15.93 -0.76 -10.70
CA GLY A 578 16.68 0.41 -11.10
C GLY A 578 16.76 1.38 -9.93
N ALA A 579 18.00 1.64 -9.50
CA ALA A 579 18.30 2.76 -8.63
C ALA A 579 17.53 3.99 -9.12
N ILE A 580 17.02 4.82 -8.19
CA ILE A 580 16.37 6.09 -8.54
C ILE A 580 17.24 6.77 -9.60
N ASP A 581 16.68 7.08 -10.77
CA ASP A 581 17.45 7.74 -11.83
C ASP A 581 18.02 9.01 -11.20
N ALA A 582 19.36 9.07 -11.13
CA ALA A 582 20.05 10.17 -10.50
C ALA A 582 19.70 11.51 -11.17
N ALA A 583 19.32 11.49 -12.45
CA ALA A 583 18.83 12.66 -13.17
C ALA A 583 17.42 13.06 -12.72
N GLU A 584 16.50 12.10 -12.54
CA GLU A 584 15.14 12.37 -12.03
C GLU A 584 15.17 12.86 -10.58
N LEU A 585 15.94 12.19 -9.71
CA LEU A 585 16.13 12.61 -8.33
C LEU A 585 16.76 14.00 -8.26
N ALA A 586 17.79 14.28 -9.06
CA ALA A 586 18.40 15.60 -9.12
C ALA A 586 17.40 16.66 -9.62
N ALA A 587 16.50 16.32 -10.55
CA ALA A 587 15.50 17.24 -11.05
C ALA A 587 14.38 17.53 -10.03
N VAL A 588 13.95 16.52 -9.24
CA VAL A 588 13.03 16.69 -8.10
C VAL A 588 13.68 17.52 -6.99
N LEU A 589 14.94 17.22 -6.64
CA LEU A 589 15.68 17.97 -5.62
C LEU A 589 15.98 19.41 -6.05
N ALA A 590 16.19 19.65 -7.36
CA ALA A 590 16.38 20.98 -7.93
C ALA A 590 15.07 21.76 -8.15
N GLY A 591 13.90 21.12 -7.94
CA GLY A 591 12.59 21.72 -8.21
C GLY A 591 12.32 21.99 -9.69
N THR A 592 13.09 21.38 -10.60
CA THR A 592 12.93 21.48 -12.05
C THR A 592 12.00 20.40 -12.62
N LEU A 593 11.79 19.34 -11.85
CA LEU A 593 10.70 18.38 -12.02
C LEU A 593 9.80 18.55 -10.79
N ASP A 594 8.52 18.82 -11.01
CA ASP A 594 7.54 18.74 -9.92
C ASP A 594 7.28 17.25 -9.68
N PRO A 595 7.62 16.69 -8.50
CA PRO A 595 7.35 15.28 -8.19
C PRO A 595 5.91 14.95 -8.50
#